data_AF-A0A352RE23-F1
#
_entry.id   AF-A0A352RE23-F1
#
_cell.length_a   1.000
_cell.length_b   1.000
_cell.length_c   1.000
_cell.angle_alpha   90.00
_cell.angle_beta   90.00
_cell.angle_gamma   90.00
#
_symmetry.space_group_name_H-M   'P 1'
#
loop_
_entity.id
_entity.type
_entity.pdbx_description
1 polymer ?
#
loop_
_entity_poly.entity_id
_entity_poly.type
_entity_poly.pdbx_seq_one_letter_code
_entity_poly.pdbx_strand_id
1 'polypeptide(L)'
;SNDILLKAKIDKNVRVSDLDDDQVNKIRTIIEKEYQVEGDLRREVSLNIKRLMDLGNYRGLRHRKHMPVRGQRTKTNARTRKGPRRLAVSKNK
;
A
#
# COMPACT_ATOMS: atom_id res chain seq x y z
N SER A 1 7.43 -11.11 7.80
CA SER A 1 6.71 -11.98 8.76
C SER A 1 7.69 -12.87 9.53
N ASN A 2 8.59 -13.58 8.86
CA ASN A 2 9.59 -14.44 9.50
C ASN A 2 10.44 -13.72 10.57
N ASP A 3 10.78 -12.46 10.36
CA ASP A 3 11.55 -11.67 11.34
C ASP A 3 10.79 -11.45 12.66
N ILE A 4 9.48 -11.27 12.61
CA ILE A 4 8.65 -11.10 13.82
C ILE A 4 8.61 -12.40 14.63
N LEU A 5 8.44 -13.54 13.94
CA LEU A 5 8.44 -14.86 14.59
C LEU A 5 9.81 -15.20 15.19
N LEU A 6 10.90 -14.87 14.50
CA LEU A 6 12.26 -15.02 15.02
C LEU A 6 12.47 -14.17 16.28
N LYS A 7 12.02 -12.91 16.29
CA LYS A 7 12.08 -12.02 17.46
C LYS A 7 11.21 -12.51 18.61
N ALA A 8 10.02 -13.03 18.31
CA ALA A 8 9.10 -13.60 19.29
C ALA A 8 9.55 -14.99 19.80
N LYS A 9 10.58 -15.59 19.20
CA LYS A 9 11.06 -16.96 19.46
C LYS A 9 9.97 -18.02 19.28
N ILE A 10 9.18 -17.90 18.22
CA ILE A 10 8.10 -18.83 17.87
C ILE A 10 8.52 -19.59 16.60
N ASP A 11 8.30 -20.91 16.57
CA ASP A 11 8.57 -21.69 15.36
C ASP A 11 7.59 -21.34 14.24
N LYS A 12 8.10 -21.30 13.01
CA LYS A 12 7.37 -20.85 11.82
C LYS A 12 6.31 -21.84 11.36
N ASN A 13 6.41 -23.10 11.79
CA ASN A 13 5.50 -24.16 11.39
C ASN A 13 4.30 -24.30 12.34
N VAL A 14 4.32 -23.60 13.47
CA VAL A 14 3.20 -23.59 14.42
C VAL A 14 1.98 -22.99 13.74
N ARG A 15 0.85 -23.68 13.81
CA ARG A 15 -0.40 -23.17 13.26
C ARG A 15 -0.97 -22.11 14.18
N VAL A 16 -1.74 -21.18 13.60
CA VAL A 16 -2.35 -20.07 14.35
C VAL A 16 -3.23 -20.57 15.51
N SER A 17 -3.90 -21.71 15.34
CA SER A 17 -4.75 -22.33 16.37
C SER A 17 -3.99 -22.89 17.58
N ASP A 18 -2.70 -23.18 17.41
CA ASP A 18 -1.85 -23.78 18.44
C ASP A 18 -1.01 -22.73 19.18
N LEU A 19 -1.24 -21.43 18.91
CA LEU A 19 -0.55 -20.34 19.58
C LEU A 19 -1.14 -20.11 20.98
N ASP A 20 -0.25 -19.99 21.94
CA ASP A 20 -0.61 -19.58 23.29
C ASP A 20 -0.86 -18.06 23.38
N ASP A 21 -1.68 -17.64 24.34
CA ASP A 21 -2.05 -16.21 24.49
C ASP A 21 -0.82 -15.32 24.74
N ASP A 22 0.19 -15.83 25.47
CA ASP A 22 1.45 -15.12 25.69
C ASP A 22 2.24 -14.92 24.39
N GLN A 23 2.20 -15.91 23.50
CA GLN A 23 2.85 -15.84 22.18
C GLN A 23 2.15 -14.81 21.29
N VAL A 24 0.82 -14.78 21.31
CA VAL A 24 0.02 -13.78 20.61
C VAL A 24 0.33 -12.37 21.11
N ASN A 25 0.41 -12.19 22.44
CA ASN A 25 0.75 -10.91 23.06
C ASN A 25 2.17 -10.43 22.71
N LYS A 26 3.15 -11.35 22.66
CA LYS A 26 4.52 -11.04 22.20
C LYS A 26 4.53 -10.57 20.75
N ILE A 27 3.84 -11.27 19.85
CA ILE A 27 3.73 -10.86 18.44
C ILE A 27 3.11 -9.46 18.33
N ARG A 28 2.00 -9.21 19.04
CA ARG A 28 1.33 -7.90 19.02
C ARG A 28 2.27 -6.79 19.48
N THR A 29 2.97 -7.00 20.59
CA THR A 29 3.87 -6.00 21.18
C THR A 29 5.03 -5.66 20.23
N ILE A 30 5.58 -6.65 19.53
CA ILE A 30 6.66 -6.43 18.54
C ILE A 30 6.12 -5.63 17.35
N ILE A 31 4.92 -5.95 16.86
CA ILE A 31 4.29 -5.24 15.74
C ILE A 31 4.09 -3.77 16.10
N GLU A 32 3.48 -3.49 17.25
CA GLU A 32 3.15 -2.12 17.68
C GLU A 32 4.39 -1.26 17.93
N LYS A 33 5.47 -1.84 18.48
CA LYS A 33 6.69 -1.09 18.82
C LYS A 33 7.60 -0.82 17.64
N GLU A 34 7.75 -1.78 16.74
CA GLU A 34 8.83 -1.74 15.74
C GLU A 34 8.35 -1.48 14.32
N TYR A 35 7.04 -1.61 14.05
CA TYR A 35 6.52 -1.55 12.69
C TYR A 35 5.35 -0.56 12.58
N GLN A 36 5.39 0.24 11.53
CA GLN A 36 4.23 1.01 11.10
C GLN A 36 3.37 0.15 10.18
N VAL A 37 2.19 -0.22 10.65
CA VAL A 37 1.25 -1.08 9.93
C VAL A 37 -0.09 -0.39 9.70
N GLU A 38 -0.87 -0.91 8.76
CA GLU A 38 -2.25 -0.52 8.47
C GLU A 38 -2.50 1.00 8.39
N GLY A 39 -3.22 1.55 9.36
CA GLY A 39 -3.77 2.91 9.32
C GLY A 39 -2.68 3.98 9.23
N ASP A 40 -1.64 3.85 10.05
CA ASP A 40 -0.56 4.84 10.10
C ASP A 40 0.25 4.83 8.82
N LEU A 41 0.60 3.64 8.32
CA LEU A 41 1.31 3.50 7.04
C LEU A 41 0.46 4.02 5.86
N ARG A 42 -0.85 3.72 5.84
CA ARG A 42 -1.78 4.24 4.82
C ARG A 42 -1.87 5.76 4.86
N ARG A 43 -1.91 6.36 6.06
CA ARG A 43 -1.92 7.81 6.26
C ARG A 43 -0.61 8.43 5.77
N GLU A 44 0.53 7.87 6.15
CA GLU A 44 1.84 8.35 5.74
C GLU A 44 2.00 8.31 4.21
N VAL A 45 1.65 7.19 3.57
CA VAL A 45 1.68 7.06 2.10
C VAL A 45 0.74 8.07 1.45
N SER A 46 -0.44 8.30 2.00
CA SER A 46 -1.40 9.29 1.48
C SER A 46 -0.86 10.71 1.59
N LEU A 47 -0.23 11.07 2.71
CA LEU A 47 0.43 12.36 2.90
C LEU A 47 1.60 12.53 1.94
N ASN A 48 2.40 11.49 1.74
CA ASN A 48 3.49 11.49 0.77
C ASN A 48 3.00 11.75 -0.66
N ILE A 49 1.90 11.10 -1.07
CA ILE A 49 1.28 11.33 -2.40
C ILE A 49 0.70 12.75 -2.48
N LYS A 50 0.03 13.23 -1.43
CA LYS A 50 -0.51 14.60 -1.37
C LYS A 50 0.59 15.64 -1.52
N ARG A 51 1.68 15.50 -0.76
CA ARG A 51 2.87 16.33 -0.88
C ARG A 51 3.41 16.39 -2.31
N LEU A 52 3.50 15.25 -3.01
CA LEU A 52 3.94 15.22 -4.41
C LEU A 52 2.97 15.99 -5.33
N MET A 53 1.66 15.89 -5.09
CA MET A 53 0.65 16.61 -5.87
C MET A 53 0.66 18.12 -5.62
N ASP A 54 0.91 18.54 -4.38
CA ASP A 54 0.96 19.94 -3.96
C ASP A 54 2.22 20.63 -4.50
N LEU A 55 3.37 19.95 -4.46
CA LEU A 55 4.62 20.43 -5.06
C LEU A 55 4.57 20.57 -6.60
N GLY A 56 3.59 19.99 -7.27
CA GLY A 56 3.41 20.13 -8.72
C GLY A 56 4.47 19.43 -9.59
N ASN A 57 5.32 18.56 -9.02
CA ASN A 57 6.32 17.82 -9.78
C ASN A 57 5.68 16.80 -10.75
N TYR A 58 6.46 16.26 -11.68
CA TYR A 58 5.97 15.31 -12.69
C TYR A 58 5.19 14.13 -12.08
N ARG A 59 5.69 13.54 -10.98
CA ARG A 59 5.02 12.42 -10.31
C ARG A 59 3.68 12.85 -9.74
N GLY A 60 3.59 14.02 -9.12
CA GLY A 60 2.35 14.62 -8.62
C GLY A 60 1.31 14.82 -9.72
N LEU A 61 1.70 15.41 -10.85
CA LEU A 61 0.82 15.59 -12.01
C LEU A 61 0.29 14.24 -12.54
N ARG A 62 1.12 13.20 -12.52
CA ARG A 62 0.73 11.85 -12.96
C ARG A 62 -0.20 11.17 -11.94
N HIS A 63 0.04 11.35 -10.64
CA HIS A 63 -0.88 10.91 -9.60
C HIS A 63 -2.26 11.55 -9.77
N ARG A 64 -2.33 12.87 -9.99
CA ARG A 64 -3.57 13.63 -10.24
C ARG A 64 -4.32 13.16 -11.49
N LYS A 65 -3.59 12.92 -12.59
CA LYS A 65 -4.15 12.44 -13.87
C LYS A 65 -4.42 10.93 -13.91
N HIS A 66 -4.30 10.21 -12.80
CA HIS A 66 -4.49 8.75 -12.74
C HIS A 66 -3.64 7.99 -13.78
N MET A 67 -2.37 8.38 -13.91
CA MET A 67 -1.42 7.75 -14.82
C MET A 67 -0.27 7.09 -14.05
N PRO A 68 0.39 6.06 -14.64
CA PRO A 68 1.59 5.46 -14.07
C PRO A 68 2.68 6.51 -13.81
N VAL A 69 3.44 6.37 -12.72
CA VAL A 69 4.34 7.42 -12.22
C VAL A 69 5.83 7.10 -12.37
N ARG A 70 6.21 5.86 -12.70
CA ARG A 70 7.61 5.40 -12.78
C ARG A 70 8.11 5.31 -14.22
N GLY A 71 7.75 6.29 -15.05
CA GLY A 71 8.20 6.35 -16.46
C GLY A 71 7.57 5.33 -17.41
N GLN A 72 6.54 4.59 -16.99
CA GLN A 72 5.92 3.59 -17.87
C GLN A 72 5.21 4.21 -19.08
N ARG A 73 5.20 3.49 -20.21
CA ARG A 73 4.46 3.85 -21.43
C ARG A 73 2.95 3.87 -21.17
N THR A 74 2.28 4.95 -21.56
CA THR A 74 0.84 5.16 -21.26
C THR A 74 -0.11 4.95 -22.44
N LYS A 75 0.43 4.65 -23.64
CA LYS A 75 -0.35 4.51 -24.89
C LYS A 75 -1.15 3.19 -24.93
N THR A 76 -0.52 2.07 -24.62
CA THR A 76 -1.12 0.72 -24.77
C THR A 76 -1.56 0.13 -23.44
N ASN A 77 -0.63 -0.18 -22.52
CA ASN A 77 -0.89 -0.97 -21.32
C ASN A 77 -0.71 -0.15 -20.02
N ALA A 78 -1.68 0.72 -19.71
CA ALA A 78 -1.67 1.54 -18.50
C ALA A 78 -2.98 1.44 -17.68
N ARG A 79 -3.76 0.37 -17.89
CA ARG A 79 -5.12 0.21 -17.35
C ARG A 79 -5.18 0.00 -15.85
N THR A 80 -4.18 -0.63 -15.24
CA THR A 80 -4.08 -0.79 -13.78
C THR A 80 -4.17 0.54 -13.04
N ARG A 81 -3.63 1.62 -13.61
CA ARG A 81 -3.69 2.96 -13.02
C ARG A 81 -4.77 3.87 -13.62
N LYS A 82 -5.02 3.78 -14.93
CA LYS A 82 -6.03 4.59 -15.63
C LYS A 82 -7.47 4.14 -15.39
N GLY A 83 -7.67 2.90 -14.93
CA GLY A 83 -8.98 2.26 -14.88
C GLY A 83 -9.46 1.76 -16.25
N PRO A 84 -10.67 1.17 -16.29
CA PRO A 84 -11.29 0.68 -17.52
C PRO A 84 -11.50 1.79 -18.53
N ARG A 85 -11.64 1.43 -19.81
CA ARG A 85 -11.88 2.40 -20.88
C ARG A 85 -13.25 3.03 -20.66
N ARG A 86 -13.29 4.33 -20.38
CA ARG A 86 -14.54 5.08 -20.37
C ARG A 86 -15.16 4.99 -21.77
N LEU A 87 -16.42 4.55 -21.85
CA LEU A 87 -17.20 4.61 -23.09
C LEU A 87 -17.31 6.07 -23.51
N ALA A 88 -17.30 6.31 -24.83
CA ALA A 88 -17.52 7.65 -25.34
C ALA A 88 -18.94 8.07 -24.92
N VAL A 89 -19.05 9.07 -24.05
CA VAL A 89 -20.34 9.69 -23.76
C VAL A 89 -20.78 10.35 -25.06
N SER A 90 -21.86 9.84 -25.65
CA SER A 90 -22.58 10.50 -26.72
C SER A 90 -22.82 11.95 -26.31
N LYS A 91 -22.30 12.92 -27.08
CA LYS A 91 -22.77 14.30 -26.94
C LYS A 91 -24.23 14.27 -27.36
N ASN A 92 -25.15 14.38 -26.40
CA ASN A 92 -26.52 14.70 -26.74
C ASN A 92 -26.50 16.02 -27.50
N LYS A 93 -27.04 15.98 -28.71
CA LYS A 93 -27.13 17.08 -29.65
C LYS A 93 -28.30 17.97 -29.27
#